data_AF-A0A832MVL1-F1
#
_entry.id   AF-A0A832MVL1-F1
#
_cell.length_a   1.000
_cell.length_b   1.000
_cell.length_c   1.000
_cell.angle_alpha   90.00
_cell.angle_beta   90.00
_cell.angle_gamma   90.00
#
_symmetry.space_group_name_H-M   'P 1'
#
loop_
_entity.id
_entity.type
_entity.pdbx_description
1 polymer ?
#
loop_
_entity_poly.entity_id
_entity_poly.type
_entity_poly.pdbx_seq_one_letter_code
_entity_poly.pdbx_strand_id
1 'polypeptide(L)'
;MDENRTIFLSTFGGYDFGKSTYFLRLSSDFQVENITVSIPFELTTKIVDTNEPTETGRFNLGLSASVNFGNMNLSVSAYYSALYLFYDPAFNVNIPTVYNDDIFRSSLNVKISYIQPTFSISLGYFASLRWLSYRSSFITGENSPYIDAKVKVRF
;
A
#
# COMPACT_ATOMS: atom_id res chain seq x y z
N MET A 1 24.94 18.35 18.57
CA MET A 1 24.68 17.82 17.22
C MET A 1 23.61 16.74 17.35
N ASP A 2 22.72 16.69 16.36
CA ASP A 2 21.62 15.73 16.13
C ASP A 2 20.22 16.05 16.71
N GLU A 3 19.63 17.17 16.26
CA GLU A 3 18.18 17.47 16.44
C GLU A 3 17.29 17.06 15.25
N ASN A 4 17.84 16.49 14.16
CA ASN A 4 17.10 16.30 12.90
C ASN A 4 16.69 14.85 12.58
N ARG A 5 16.74 13.92 13.55
CA ARG A 5 16.32 12.53 13.35
C ARG A 5 15.10 12.25 14.21
N THR A 6 13.95 12.10 13.57
CA THR A 6 12.69 11.75 14.25
C THR A 6 12.20 10.38 13.77
N ILE A 7 11.82 9.55 14.73
CA ILE A 7 11.16 8.26 14.49
C ILE A 7 9.74 8.40 15.01
N PHE A 8 8.76 8.11 14.16
CA PHE A 8 7.36 8.12 14.57
C PHE A 8 6.63 6.88 14.03
N LEU A 9 5.57 6.50 14.74
CA LEU A 9 4.65 5.47 14.30
C LEU A 9 3.39 6.16 13.77
N SER A 10 3.07 5.96 12.50
CA SER A 10 1.83 6.47 11.92
C SER A 10 0.83 5.35 11.67
N THR A 11 -0.44 5.70 11.83
CA THR A 11 -1.58 4.82 11.56
C THR A 11 -2.50 5.52 10.57
N PHE A 12 -2.92 4.80 9.54
CA PHE A 12 -3.81 5.30 8.49
C PHE A 12 -4.79 4.22 8.10
N GLY A 13 -6.07 4.54 8.00
CA GLY A 13 -7.09 3.59 7.59
C GLY A 13 -8.13 4.27 6.72
N GLY A 14 -8.87 3.46 5.97
CA GLY A 14 -9.91 3.98 5.09
C GLY A 14 -10.67 2.88 4.35
N TYR A 15 -11.56 3.32 3.48
CA TYR A 15 -12.35 2.48 2.61
C TYR A 15 -12.19 2.93 1.16
N ASP A 16 -11.86 1.99 0.28
CA ASP A 16 -11.82 2.19 -1.17
C ASP A 16 -13.16 1.77 -1.75
N PHE A 17 -13.95 2.75 -2.21
CA PHE A 17 -15.26 2.51 -2.83
C PHE A 17 -15.16 1.84 -4.21
N GLY A 18 -14.06 2.03 -4.94
CA GLY A 18 -13.87 1.44 -6.26
C GLY A 18 -13.58 -0.06 -6.20
N LYS A 19 -12.86 -0.49 -5.16
CA LYS A 19 -12.52 -1.90 -4.91
C LYS A 19 -13.39 -2.58 -3.84
N SER A 20 -14.23 -1.82 -3.15
CA SER A 20 -14.99 -2.27 -1.98
C SER A 20 -14.11 -2.91 -0.91
N THR A 21 -12.96 -2.29 -0.64
CA THR A 21 -11.95 -2.80 0.31
C THR A 21 -11.73 -1.82 1.45
N TYR A 22 -11.72 -2.33 2.68
CA TYR A 22 -11.19 -1.66 3.85
C TYR A 22 -9.68 -1.86 3.89
N PHE A 23 -8.95 -0.85 4.36
CA PHE A 23 -7.53 -1.00 4.63
C PHE A 23 -7.14 -0.32 5.94
N LEU A 24 -6.15 -0.91 6.60
CA LEU A 24 -5.48 -0.36 7.77
C LEU A 24 -3.97 -0.49 7.55
N ARG A 25 -3.25 0.62 7.72
CA ARG A 25 -1.81 0.71 7.53
C ARG A 25 -1.15 1.27 8.79
N LEU A 26 -0.13 0.57 9.25
CA LEU A 26 0.77 1.00 10.32
C LEU A 26 2.15 1.17 9.71
N SER A 27 2.82 2.30 9.92
CA SER A 27 4.20 2.46 9.44
C SER A 27 5.11 3.06 10.49
N SER A 28 6.31 2.48 10.58
CA SER A 28 7.44 3.13 11.24
C SER A 28 8.08 4.08 10.26
N ASP A 29 8.09 5.36 10.58
CA ASP A 29 8.56 6.44 9.73
C ASP A 29 9.83 7.04 10.33
N PHE A 30 10.87 7.10 9.51
CA PHE A 30 12.18 7.66 9.82
C PHE A 30 12.34 8.92 8.99
N GLN A 31 12.39 10.07 9.65
CA GLN A 31 12.59 11.34 8.98
C GLN A 31 13.97 11.91 9.29
N VAL A 32 14.67 12.29 8.22
CA VAL A 32 15.94 13.01 8.28
C VAL A 32 15.81 14.19 7.32
N GLU A 33 15.78 15.39 7.87
CA GLU A 33 15.57 16.64 7.11
C GLU A 33 14.31 16.58 6.24
N ASN A 34 14.46 16.60 4.92
CA ASN A 34 13.39 16.56 3.94
C ASN A 34 13.13 15.16 3.39
N ILE A 35 13.86 14.14 3.86
CA ILE A 35 13.70 12.74 3.44
C ILE A 35 12.92 11.99 4.51
N THR A 36 11.91 11.23 4.09
CA THR A 36 11.16 10.29 4.93
C THR A 36 11.28 8.90 4.35
N VAL A 37 11.73 7.95 5.16
CA VAL A 37 11.71 6.52 4.84
C VAL A 37 10.73 5.84 5.77
N SER A 38 9.85 5.01 5.24
CA SER A 38 8.81 4.33 6.00
C SER A 38 8.79 2.85 5.69
N ILE A 39 8.48 2.04 6.71
CA ILE A 39 8.24 0.61 6.58
C ILE A 39 6.77 0.35 6.91
N PRO A 40 5.86 0.45 5.91
CA PRO A 40 4.45 0.20 6.11
C PRO A 40 4.09 -1.29 6.16
N PHE A 41 3.24 -1.63 7.13
CA PHE A 41 2.49 -2.88 7.23
C PHE A 41 1.02 -2.55 6.98
N GLU A 42 0.41 -3.14 5.97
CA GLU A 42 -0.97 -2.87 5.56
C GLU A 42 -1.79 -4.15 5.57
N LEU A 43 -2.97 -4.10 6.19
CA LEU A 43 -4.01 -5.10 6.08
C LEU A 43 -5.11 -4.55 5.17
N THR A 44 -5.39 -5.23 4.07
CA THR A 44 -6.52 -4.93 3.18
C THR A 44 -7.56 -6.04 3.32
N THR A 45 -8.84 -5.72 3.48
CA THR A 45 -9.93 -6.69 3.57
C THR A 45 -11.13 -6.26 2.74
N LYS A 46 -11.81 -7.19 2.09
CA LYS A 46 -13.10 -6.99 1.42
C LYS A 46 -14.14 -7.91 2.02
N ILE A 47 -15.37 -7.42 2.09
CA ILE A 47 -16.52 -8.24 2.43
C ILE A 47 -16.92 -9.00 1.16
N VAL A 48 -16.99 -10.34 1.26
CA VAL A 48 -17.37 -11.20 0.15
C VAL A 48 -18.49 -12.11 0.63
N ASP A 49 -19.58 -12.14 -0.12
CA ASP A 49 -20.66 -13.10 0.06
C ASP A 49 -20.62 -14.04 -1.15
N THR A 50 -20.11 -15.26 -0.94
CA THR A 50 -19.81 -16.19 -2.03
C THR A 50 -19.88 -17.63 -1.55
N ASN A 51 -20.33 -18.50 -2.45
CA ASN A 51 -20.34 -19.95 -2.25
C ASN A 51 -19.07 -20.62 -2.79
N GLU A 52 -18.12 -19.83 -3.32
CA GLU A 52 -16.84 -20.31 -3.84
C GLU A 52 -15.67 -19.85 -2.96
N PRO A 53 -14.61 -20.67 -2.81
CA PRO A 53 -13.46 -20.26 -2.05
C PRO A 53 -12.82 -19.00 -2.65
N THR A 54 -12.77 -17.92 -1.86
CA THR A 54 -12.42 -16.59 -2.35
C THR A 54 -11.48 -15.87 -1.40
N GLU A 55 -10.49 -15.19 -1.96
CA GLU A 55 -9.61 -14.32 -1.18
C GLU A 55 -10.40 -13.14 -0.63
N THR A 56 -10.36 -12.91 0.68
CA THR A 56 -11.08 -11.85 1.40
C THR A 56 -10.17 -10.75 1.93
N GLY A 57 -8.85 -10.94 1.90
CA GLY A 57 -7.92 -9.91 2.34
C GLY A 57 -6.46 -10.28 2.15
N ARG A 58 -5.57 -9.33 2.47
CA ARG A 58 -4.13 -9.44 2.29
C ARG A 58 -3.37 -8.67 3.36
N PHE A 59 -2.22 -9.21 3.74
CA PHE A 59 -1.20 -8.48 4.46
C PHE A 59 -0.11 -8.06 3.47
N ASN A 60 0.22 -6.77 3.46
CA ASN A 60 1.27 -6.20 2.65
C ASN A 60 2.34 -5.62 3.57
N LEU A 61 3.60 -5.94 3.28
CA LEU A 61 4.76 -5.28 3.83
C LEU A 61 5.37 -4.41 2.75
N GLY A 62 5.73 -3.18 3.06
CA GLY A 62 6.35 -2.29 2.10
C GLY A 62 7.57 -1.57 2.62
N LEU A 63 8.21 -0.88 1.69
CA LEU A 63 9.23 0.12 1.91
C LEU A 63 8.85 1.33 1.08
N SER A 64 8.80 2.50 1.69
CA SER A 64 8.58 3.75 0.96
C SER A 64 9.61 4.79 1.33
N ALA A 65 10.07 5.54 0.34
CA ALA A 65 10.91 6.71 0.53
C ALA A 65 10.23 7.90 -0.12
N SER A 66 10.33 9.07 0.51
CA SER A 66 9.85 10.32 -0.07
C SER A 66 10.78 11.47 0.28
N VAL A 67 10.82 12.46 -0.61
CA VAL A 67 11.62 13.66 -0.45
C VAL A 67 10.74 14.88 -0.69
N ASN A 68 10.78 15.82 0.25
CA ASN A 68 10.05 17.08 0.19
C ASN A 68 10.94 18.21 -0.34
N PHE A 69 10.41 19.01 -1.26
CA PHE A 69 11.05 20.21 -1.80
C PHE A 69 10.01 21.34 -1.86
N GLY A 70 9.94 22.14 -0.78
CA GLY A 70 8.89 23.13 -0.62
C GLY A 70 7.51 22.47 -0.61
N ASN A 71 6.64 22.87 -1.55
CA ASN A 71 5.29 22.31 -1.70
C ASN A 71 5.25 21.06 -2.60
N MET A 72 6.39 20.52 -3.03
CA MET A 72 6.46 19.30 -3.83
C MET A 72 6.94 18.13 -2.99
N ASN A 73 6.38 16.95 -3.24
CA ASN A 73 6.81 15.67 -2.67
C ASN A 73 7.03 14.67 -3.79
N LEU A 74 8.22 14.08 -3.87
CA LEU A 74 8.48 12.90 -4.69
C LEU A 74 8.46 11.69 -3.76
N SER A 75 7.69 10.67 -4.11
CA SER A 75 7.55 9.45 -3.32
C SER A 75 7.69 8.21 -4.19
N VAL A 76 8.39 7.22 -3.67
CA VAL A 76 8.51 5.88 -4.24
C VAL A 76 8.12 4.89 -3.15
N SER A 77 7.24 3.95 -3.46
CA SER A 77 6.82 2.91 -2.54
C SER A 77 6.76 1.57 -3.24
N ALA A 78 7.31 0.57 -2.58
CA ALA A 78 7.23 -0.81 -3.00
C ALA A 78 6.51 -1.61 -1.91
N TYR A 79 5.56 -2.45 -2.30
CA TYR A 79 4.87 -3.36 -1.40
C TYR A 79 5.02 -4.79 -1.87
N TYR A 80 4.97 -5.71 -0.93
CA TYR A 80 5.00 -7.14 -1.13
C TYR A 80 3.94 -7.79 -0.23
N SER A 81 3.06 -8.62 -0.79
CA SER A 81 2.14 -9.43 0.00
C SER A 81 2.62 -10.86 0.08
N ALA A 82 2.92 -11.30 1.30
CA ALA A 82 3.28 -12.70 1.58
C ALA A 82 2.08 -13.53 2.05
N LEU A 83 1.10 -12.90 2.70
CA LEU A 83 0.00 -13.58 3.38
C LEU A 83 -1.33 -13.06 2.87
N TYR A 84 -2.27 -13.96 2.63
CA TYR A 84 -3.64 -13.60 2.26
C TYR A 84 -4.66 -14.30 3.14
N LEU A 85 -5.79 -13.63 3.31
CA LEU A 85 -6.96 -14.14 3.99
C LEU A 85 -7.85 -14.78 2.92
N PHE A 86 -8.20 -16.03 3.14
CA PHE A 86 -9.03 -16.81 2.24
C PHE A 86 -10.25 -17.32 2.99
N TYR A 87 -11.43 -17.11 2.42
CA TYR A 87 -12.67 -17.69 2.90
C TYR A 87 -12.95 -18.95 2.09
N ASP A 88 -13.11 -20.07 2.77
CA ASP A 88 -13.52 -21.34 2.16
C ASP A 88 -14.83 -21.80 2.81
N PRO A 89 -15.96 -21.78 2.08
CA PRO A 89 -17.26 -22.16 2.61
C PRO A 89 -17.39 -23.66 2.94
N ALA A 90 -16.46 -24.51 2.49
CA ALA A 90 -16.45 -25.94 2.83
C ALA A 90 -16.06 -26.21 4.29
N PHE A 91 -15.26 -25.32 4.87
CA PHE A 91 -15.01 -25.29 6.30
C PHE A 91 -16.12 -24.43 6.91
N ASN A 92 -17.03 -25.03 7.67
CA ASN A 92 -18.21 -24.39 8.28
C ASN A 92 -17.83 -23.39 9.42
N VAL A 93 -16.72 -22.70 9.24
CA VAL A 93 -16.06 -21.78 10.16
C VAL A 93 -15.95 -20.46 9.40
N ASN A 94 -16.75 -19.45 9.79
CA ASN A 94 -16.76 -18.12 9.15
C ASN A 94 -15.49 -17.29 9.43
N ILE A 95 -14.34 -17.95 9.63
CA ILE A 95 -13.07 -17.31 9.97
C ILE A 95 -12.17 -17.40 8.74
N PRO A 96 -11.75 -16.26 8.15
CA PRO A 96 -10.77 -16.27 7.07
C PRO A 96 -9.49 -16.96 7.52
N THR A 97 -9.07 -17.97 6.77
CA THR A 97 -7.83 -18.70 7.05
C THR A 97 -6.67 -17.96 6.40
N VAL A 98 -5.54 -17.87 7.10
CA VAL A 98 -4.31 -17.31 6.52
C VAL A 98 -3.68 -18.38 5.63
N TYR A 99 -3.52 -18.06 4.36
CA TYR A 99 -2.86 -18.92 3.39
C TYR A 99 -1.61 -18.21 2.85
N ASN A 100 -0.60 -19.01 2.52
CA ASN A 100 0.67 -18.58 1.94
C ASN A 100 0.89 -19.40 0.66
N ASP A 101 0.83 -18.75 -0.50
CA ASP A 101 1.01 -19.39 -1.80
C ASP A 101 1.88 -18.52 -2.69
N ASP A 102 2.53 -19.14 -3.67
CA ASP A 102 3.65 -18.59 -4.45
C ASP A 102 3.18 -17.69 -5.62
N ILE A 103 2.14 -16.88 -5.39
CA ILE A 103 1.44 -16.10 -6.41
C ILE A 103 1.82 -14.61 -6.30
N PHE A 104 2.16 -13.98 -7.44
CA PHE A 104 2.39 -12.53 -7.66
C PHE A 104 1.77 -11.62 -6.59
N ARG A 105 2.52 -10.73 -5.91
CA ARG A 105 1.95 -9.55 -5.23
C ARG A 105 2.98 -8.48 -4.84
N SER A 106 3.98 -8.21 -5.67
CA SER A 106 4.77 -6.99 -5.49
C SER A 106 4.08 -5.83 -6.21
N SER A 107 4.11 -4.63 -5.65
CA SER A 107 3.69 -3.43 -6.36
C SER A 107 4.74 -2.34 -6.20
N LEU A 108 4.90 -1.52 -7.23
CA LEU A 108 5.74 -0.33 -7.23
C LEU A 108 4.86 0.85 -7.57
N ASN A 109 4.97 1.92 -6.78
CA ASN A 109 4.28 3.16 -7.03
C ASN A 109 5.28 4.32 -6.92
N VAL A 110 5.40 5.08 -8.00
CA VAL A 110 6.17 6.33 -8.05
C VAL A 110 5.18 7.46 -8.22
N LYS A 111 5.26 8.47 -7.36
CA LYS A 111 4.29 9.57 -7.33
C LYS A 111 4.95 10.89 -7.00
N ILE A 112 4.62 11.91 -7.78
CA ILE A 112 4.96 13.31 -7.52
C ILE A 112 3.68 14.02 -7.11
N SER A 113 3.72 14.74 -5.99
CA SER A 113 2.59 15.46 -5.41
C SER A 113 2.92 16.92 -5.22
N TYR A 114 2.02 17.81 -5.61
CA TYR A 114 1.98 19.20 -5.17
C TYR A 114 1.02 19.31 -3.98
N ILE A 115 1.53 19.75 -2.84
CA ILE A 115 0.84 19.75 -1.55
C ILE A 115 0.61 21.18 -1.09
N GLN A 116 -0.65 21.51 -0.81
CA GLN A 116 -1.11 22.76 -0.21
C GLN A 116 -1.85 22.45 1.10
N PRO A 117 -2.05 23.44 1.99
CA PRO A 117 -2.73 23.22 3.27
C PRO A 117 -4.15 22.65 3.17
N THR A 118 -4.84 22.89 2.04
CA THR A 118 -6.24 22.53 1.80
C THR A 118 -6.43 21.46 0.73
N PHE A 119 -5.47 21.27 -0.17
CA PHE A 119 -5.57 20.29 -1.25
C PHE A 119 -4.20 19.73 -1.64
N SER A 120 -4.19 18.60 -2.32
CA SER A 120 -3.00 18.09 -3.01
C SER A 120 -3.38 17.49 -4.35
N ILE A 121 -2.55 17.70 -5.36
CA ILE A 121 -2.69 17.07 -6.69
C ILE A 121 -1.44 16.24 -6.94
N SER A 122 -1.62 15.03 -7.46
CA SER A 122 -0.53 14.10 -7.68
C SER A 122 -0.61 13.46 -9.06
N LEU A 123 0.56 13.26 -9.66
CA LEU A 123 0.76 12.42 -10.82
C LEU A 123 1.55 11.20 -10.38
N GLY A 124 1.08 10.01 -10.73
CA GLY A 124 1.75 8.77 -10.33
C GLY A 124 1.76 7.72 -11.42
N TYR A 125 2.60 6.72 -11.20
CA TYR A 125 2.68 5.53 -12.01
C TYR A 125 2.70 4.32 -11.08
N PHE A 126 1.75 3.43 -11.27
CA PHE A 126 1.62 2.19 -10.53
C PHE A 126 1.99 1.03 -11.44
N ALA A 127 2.72 0.05 -10.90
CA ALA A 127 3.02 -1.20 -11.58
C ALA A 127 2.94 -2.39 -10.62
N SER A 128 2.22 -3.43 -11.02
CA SER A 128 2.23 -4.73 -10.36
C SER A 128 3.39 -5.57 -10.89
N LEU A 129 4.15 -6.19 -10.00
CA LEU A 129 5.36 -6.95 -10.30
C LEU A 129 5.29 -8.36 -9.68
N ARG A 130 5.90 -9.34 -10.35
CA ARG A 130 6.31 -10.61 -9.73
C ARG A 130 7.72 -10.96 -10.09
N TRP A 131 8.43 -11.38 -9.07
CA TRP A 131 9.68 -12.09 -9.20
C TRP A 131 9.43 -13.52 -9.66
N LEU A 132 10.03 -13.91 -10.78
CA LEU A 132 10.06 -15.30 -11.21
C LEU A 132 11.42 -15.88 -10.85
N SER A 133 11.48 -16.64 -9.75
CA SER A 133 12.73 -17.23 -9.25
C SER A 133 13.47 -18.04 -10.32
N TYR A 134 12.73 -18.78 -11.16
CA TYR A 134 13.29 -19.61 -12.24
C TYR A 134 13.80 -18.83 -13.46
N ARG A 135 13.45 -17.54 -13.61
CA ARG A 135 13.97 -16.64 -14.65
C ARG A 135 14.88 -15.54 -14.11
N SER A 136 15.00 -15.44 -12.78
CA SER A 136 15.69 -14.36 -12.08
C SER A 136 15.28 -12.97 -12.62
N SER A 137 14.00 -12.80 -12.95
CA SER A 137 13.49 -11.60 -13.58
C SER A 137 12.14 -11.20 -13.01
N PHE A 138 11.85 -9.89 -13.04
CA PHE A 138 10.51 -9.38 -12.80
C PHE A 138 9.67 -9.46 -14.07
N ILE A 139 8.40 -9.78 -13.91
CA ILE A 139 7.38 -9.57 -14.94
C ILE A 139 6.34 -8.57 -14.44
N THR A 140 5.92 -7.69 -15.34
CA THR A 140 4.93 -6.65 -15.09
C THR A 140 3.53 -7.18 -15.37
N GLY A 141 2.60 -6.97 -14.44
CA GLY A 141 1.18 -7.17 -14.63
C GLY A 141 0.50 -5.86 -15.04
N GLU A 142 -0.57 -5.50 -14.33
CA GLU A 142 -1.25 -4.22 -14.49
C GLU A 142 -0.30 -3.06 -14.14
N ASN A 143 -0.19 -2.10 -15.06
CA ASN A 143 0.54 -0.86 -14.86
C ASN A 143 -0.19 0.30 -15.52
N SER A 144 -0.25 1.44 -14.83
CA SER A 144 -0.94 2.60 -15.36
C SER A 144 -0.42 3.90 -14.76
N PRO A 145 -0.31 4.98 -15.57
CA PRO A 145 -0.25 6.32 -15.02
C PRO A 145 -1.60 6.70 -14.42
N TYR A 146 -1.59 7.51 -13.38
CA TYR A 146 -2.80 8.00 -12.73
C TYR A 146 -2.65 9.43 -12.23
N ILE A 147 -3.80 10.07 -12.01
CA ILE A 147 -3.90 11.39 -11.39
C ILE A 147 -4.75 11.25 -10.13
N ASP A 148 -4.27 11.79 -9.01
CA ASP A 148 -4.94 11.78 -7.69
C ASP A 148 -5.10 13.22 -7.22
N ALA A 149 -6.30 13.59 -6.77
CA ALA A 149 -6.56 14.84 -6.07
C ALA A 149 -7.16 14.56 -4.69
N LYS A 150 -6.60 15.20 -3.67
CA LYS A 150 -7.09 15.13 -2.28
C LYS A 150 -7.49 16.51 -1.80
N VAL A 151 -8.58 16.57 -1.04
CA VAL A 151 -9.06 17.79 -0.41
C VAL A 151 -9.21 17.53 1.08
N LYS A 152 -8.69 18.45 1.90
CA LYS A 152 -8.86 18.41 3.35
C LYS A 152 -10.14 19.14 3.72
N VAL A 153 -11.16 18.39 4.16
CA VAL A 153 -12.37 18.96 4.74
C VAL A 153 -12.16 19.11 6.25
N ARG A 154 -12.33 20.33 6.78
CA ARG A 154 -12.38 20.58 8.23
C ARG A 154 -13.81 20.98 8.57
N PHE A 155 -14.38 20.34 9.58
CA PHE A 155 -15.65 20.71 10.20
C PHE A 155 -15.36 21.49 11.49
#